data_AF-A0A3B0PDX9-F1
#
_entry.id   AF-A0A3B0PDX9-F1
#
_cell.length_a   1.000
_cell.length_b   1.000
_cell.length_c   1.000
_cell.angle_alpha   90.00
_cell.angle_beta   90.00
_cell.angle_gamma   90.00
#
_symmetry.space_group_name_H-M   'P 1'
#
loop_
_entity.id
_entity.type
_entity.pdbx_description
1 polymer ?
#
loop_
_entity_poly.entity_id
_entity_poly.type
_entity_poly.pdbx_seq_one_letter_code
_entity_poly.pdbx_strand_id
1 'polypeptide(L)'
;MVVTNKILELLISNGARLAEPGEFTRRAFLNGKLDLSKADAIHNLIMSKTRLQARNEASKLKGSASKVIKDLLKELSLLIGSIEVGIDYPEYIDDYEEDLKANSKEDINLTRINKLIARLEKIVKSSETALNYFEGIKLAIVGKPNVGKSSLLNAMLKEDKAIVTNVAGTTRDIVEGIYYLDNFIFKIIDTAGIRKTRQEIEKIGIERSYKAILDADIVLHLFDNLNSEDEFDLDIKKIVQENNKNYIKVVNKSDLKSDIKW
;
A
#
# COMPACT_ATOMS: atom_id res chain seq x y z
N MET A 1 -13.76 -18.91 -27.08
CA MET A 1 -13.74 -17.72 -27.98
C MET A 1 -13.14 -18.14 -29.32
N VAL A 2 -13.97 -18.47 -30.33
CA VAL A 2 -13.47 -19.00 -31.63
C VAL A 2 -13.21 -17.88 -32.64
N VAL A 3 -14.09 -16.88 -32.69
CA VAL A 3 -13.99 -15.77 -33.67
C VAL A 3 -12.75 -14.91 -33.44
N THR A 4 -12.44 -14.55 -32.19
CA THR A 4 -11.26 -13.72 -31.87
C THR A 4 -9.94 -14.39 -32.24
N ASN A 5 -9.84 -15.70 -32.04
CA ASN A 5 -8.65 -16.46 -32.42
C ASN A 5 -8.49 -16.51 -33.95
N LYS A 6 -9.58 -16.72 -34.69
CA LYS A 6 -9.55 -16.66 -36.17
C LYS A 6 -9.10 -15.29 -36.69
N ILE A 7 -9.55 -14.21 -36.06
CA ILE A 7 -9.11 -12.85 -36.42
C ILE A 7 -7.61 -12.69 -36.15
N LEU A 8 -7.13 -13.15 -34.99
CA LEU A 8 -5.71 -13.08 -34.63
C LEU A 8 -4.82 -13.90 -35.59
N GLU A 9 -5.23 -15.13 -35.91
CA GLU A 9 -4.56 -16.01 -36.87
C GLU A 9 -4.49 -15.37 -38.27
N LEU A 10 -5.59 -14.75 -38.72
CA LEU A 10 -5.63 -14.03 -39.99
C LEU A 10 -4.63 -12.87 -40.01
N LEU A 11 -4.56 -12.06 -38.94
CA LEU A 11 -3.60 -10.95 -38.83
C LEU A 11 -2.16 -11.45 -38.88
N ILE A 12 -1.84 -12.52 -38.16
CA ILE A 12 -0.49 -13.12 -38.14
C ILE A 12 -0.12 -13.65 -39.52
N SER A 13 -1.04 -14.35 -40.19
CA SER A 13 -0.84 -14.88 -41.54
C SER A 13 -0.61 -13.79 -42.59
N ASN A 14 -1.03 -12.56 -42.31
CA ASN A 14 -0.82 -11.38 -43.15
C ASN A 14 0.36 -10.50 -42.70
N GLY A 15 1.30 -11.05 -41.90
CA GLY A 15 2.58 -10.41 -41.58
C GLY A 15 2.64 -9.68 -40.23
N ALA A 16 1.56 -9.70 -39.44
CA ALA A 16 1.64 -9.22 -38.06
C ALA A 16 2.41 -10.20 -37.17
N ARG A 17 3.14 -9.69 -36.18
CA ARG A 17 3.73 -10.49 -35.10
C ARG A 17 2.85 -10.36 -33.85
N LEU A 18 2.77 -11.42 -33.05
CA LEU A 18 2.20 -11.34 -31.70
C LEU A 18 2.95 -10.30 -30.86
N ALA A 19 2.21 -9.43 -30.18
CA ALA A 19 2.80 -8.42 -29.31
C ALA A 19 3.41 -9.06 -28.06
N GLU A 20 4.53 -8.52 -27.61
CA GLU A 20 5.12 -8.81 -26.31
C GLU A 20 4.31 -8.15 -25.17
N PRO A 21 4.43 -8.64 -23.92
CA PRO A 21 3.81 -7.99 -22.77
C PRO A 21 4.16 -6.50 -22.68
N GLY A 22 3.14 -5.65 -22.67
CA GLY A 22 3.31 -4.19 -22.58
C GLY A 22 3.81 -3.49 -23.85
N GLU A 23 3.97 -4.20 -24.97
CA GLU A 23 4.63 -3.66 -26.16
C GLU A 23 3.98 -2.40 -26.73
N PHE A 24 2.64 -2.32 -26.73
CA PHE A 24 1.91 -1.13 -27.21
C PHE A 24 2.21 0.11 -26.37
N THR A 25 2.18 -0.03 -25.03
CA THR A 25 2.52 1.06 -24.10
C THR A 25 3.98 1.45 -24.22
N ARG A 26 4.90 0.47 -24.33
CA ARG A 26 6.32 0.70 -24.56
C ARG A 26 6.57 1.49 -25.84
N ARG A 27 5.93 1.12 -26.96
CA ARG A 27 6.04 1.84 -28.23
C ARG A 27 5.53 3.28 -28.10
N ALA A 28 4.46 3.52 -27.35
CA ALA A 28 3.96 4.88 -27.13
C ALA A 28 4.95 5.72 -26.30
N PHE A 29 5.59 5.14 -25.29
CA PHE A 29 6.67 5.79 -24.51
C PHE A 29 7.87 6.14 -25.39
N LEU A 30 8.42 5.17 -26.13
CA LEU A 30 9.60 5.37 -26.98
C LEU A 30 9.38 6.40 -28.08
N ASN A 31 8.15 6.53 -28.57
CA ASN A 31 7.78 7.56 -29.56
C ASN A 31 7.39 8.91 -28.92
N GLY A 32 7.63 9.11 -27.62
CA GLY A 32 7.40 10.37 -26.92
C GLY A 32 5.92 10.75 -26.73
N LYS A 33 4.97 9.85 -27.02
CA LYS A 33 3.53 10.13 -26.80
C LYS A 33 3.17 10.20 -25.32
N LEU A 34 3.96 9.54 -24.46
CA LEU A 34 3.77 9.48 -23.02
C LEU A 34 5.12 9.34 -22.32
N ASP A 35 5.19 9.79 -21.07
CA ASP A 35 6.35 9.59 -20.20
C ASP A 35 6.22 8.27 -19.41
N LEU A 36 7.27 7.90 -18.69
CA LEU A 36 7.33 6.63 -17.96
C LEU A 36 6.26 6.55 -16.86
N SER A 37 6.00 7.66 -16.17
CA SER A 37 4.99 7.70 -15.10
C SER A 37 3.58 7.42 -15.64
N LYS A 38 3.26 7.95 -16.83
CA LYS A 38 2.02 7.63 -17.52
C LYS A 38 1.98 6.19 -18.03
N ALA A 39 3.10 5.65 -18.53
CA ALA A 39 3.18 4.25 -18.95
C ALA A 39 2.82 3.30 -17.80
N ASP A 40 3.43 3.49 -16.64
CA ASP A 40 3.16 2.69 -15.44
C ASP A 40 1.71 2.83 -14.96
N ALA A 41 1.18 4.06 -15.03
CA ALA A 41 -0.20 4.31 -14.63
C ALA A 41 -1.24 3.58 -15.48
N ILE A 42 -0.94 3.27 -16.76
CA ILE A 42 -1.84 2.44 -17.60
C ILE A 42 -1.96 1.04 -17.00
N HIS A 43 -0.82 0.43 -16.67
CA HIS A 43 -0.79 -0.90 -16.08
C HIS A 43 -1.51 -0.93 -14.72
N ASN A 44 -1.16 0.02 -13.85
CA ASN A 44 -1.71 0.07 -12.50
C ASN A 44 -3.21 0.40 -12.48
N LEU A 45 -3.70 1.17 -13.46
CA LEU A 45 -5.14 1.42 -13.60
C LEU A 45 -5.89 0.13 -13.97
N ILE A 46 -5.36 -0.68 -14.91
CA ILE A 46 -5.96 -1.97 -15.28
C ILE A 46 -5.95 -2.93 -14.08
N MET A 47 -4.88 -2.92 -13.29
CA MET A 47 -4.71 -3.79 -12.12
C MET A 47 -5.37 -3.25 -10.83
N SER A 48 -5.93 -2.04 -10.87
CA SER A 48 -6.47 -1.39 -9.68
C SER A 48 -7.62 -2.19 -9.06
N LYS A 49 -7.54 -2.42 -7.75
CA LYS A 49 -8.51 -3.21 -6.99
C LYS A 49 -9.49 -2.35 -6.21
N THR A 50 -9.18 -1.07 -6.01
CA THR A 50 -10.04 -0.12 -5.30
C THR A 50 -10.29 1.14 -6.12
N ARG A 51 -11.40 1.83 -5.83
CA ARG A 51 -11.75 3.09 -6.50
C ARG A 51 -10.69 4.17 -6.24
N LEU A 52 -10.07 4.18 -5.07
CA LEU A 52 -8.98 5.10 -4.74
C LEU A 52 -7.73 4.83 -5.59
N GLN A 53 -7.32 3.57 -5.74
CA GLN A 53 -6.23 3.19 -6.65
C GLN A 53 -6.52 3.66 -8.07
N ALA A 54 -7.70 3.33 -8.61
CA ALA A 54 -8.10 3.72 -9.96
C ALA A 54 -8.07 5.24 -10.16
N ARG A 55 -8.57 6.03 -9.19
CA ARG A 55 -8.54 7.50 -9.25
C ARG A 55 -7.12 8.06 -9.21
N ASN A 56 -6.25 7.51 -8.38
CA ASN A 56 -4.86 7.95 -8.29
C ASN A 56 -4.10 7.65 -9.58
N GLU A 57 -4.25 6.47 -10.15
CA GLU A 57 -3.62 6.12 -11.43
C GLU A 57 -4.20 6.94 -12.59
N ALA A 58 -5.51 7.21 -12.61
CA ALA A 58 -6.12 8.13 -13.57
C ALA A 58 -5.56 9.56 -13.48
N SER A 59 -5.23 10.04 -12.28
CA SER A 59 -4.57 11.34 -12.09
C SER A 59 -3.14 11.33 -12.66
N LYS A 60 -2.38 10.25 -12.42
CA LYS A 60 -1.03 10.09 -13.01
C LYS A 60 -1.07 10.06 -14.53
N LEU A 61 -2.05 9.39 -15.13
CA LEU A 61 -2.28 9.40 -16.59
C LEU A 61 -2.53 10.81 -17.14
N LYS A 62 -3.26 11.65 -16.38
CA LYS A 62 -3.44 13.08 -16.71
C LYS A 62 -2.15 13.91 -16.57
N GLY A 63 -1.08 13.33 -16.04
CA GLY A 63 0.24 13.94 -15.93
C GLY A 63 0.50 14.66 -14.61
N SER A 64 -0.24 14.35 -13.54
CA SER A 64 -0.01 14.97 -12.22
C SER A 64 1.41 14.70 -11.70
N ALA A 65 1.88 13.46 -11.78
CA ALA A 65 3.24 13.08 -11.41
C ALA A 65 4.29 13.75 -12.32
N SER A 66 4.05 13.74 -13.63
CA SER A 66 4.94 14.40 -14.61
C SER A 66 5.10 15.89 -14.33
N LYS A 67 4.03 16.57 -13.91
CA LYS A 67 4.05 17.98 -13.54
C LYS A 67 4.93 18.21 -12.31
N VAL A 68 4.72 17.42 -11.26
CA VAL A 68 5.52 17.51 -10.02
C VAL A 68 7.01 17.34 -10.33
N ILE A 69 7.38 16.34 -11.13
CA ILE A 69 8.79 16.09 -11.51
C ILE A 69 9.34 17.26 -12.33
N LYS A 70 8.59 17.77 -13.32
CA LYS A 70 9.03 18.91 -14.14
C LYS A 70 9.24 20.17 -13.32
N ASP A 71 8.36 20.45 -12.36
CA ASP A 71 8.48 21.61 -11.47
C ASP A 71 9.75 21.49 -10.60
N LEU A 72 10.03 20.31 -10.05
CA LEU A 72 11.27 20.03 -9.29
C LEU A 72 12.53 20.18 -10.15
N LEU A 73 12.52 19.64 -11.37
CA LEU A 73 13.64 19.77 -12.31
C LEU A 73 13.90 21.23 -12.69
N LYS A 74 12.84 22.03 -12.86
CA LYS A 74 12.96 23.47 -13.14
C LYS A 74 13.62 24.21 -11.98
N GLU A 75 13.17 23.96 -10.74
CA GLU A 75 13.77 24.56 -9.55
C GLU A 75 15.24 24.17 -9.38
N LEU A 76 15.56 22.89 -9.61
CA LEU A 76 16.94 22.39 -9.56
C LEU A 76 17.81 23.02 -10.64
N SER A 77 17.31 23.16 -11.86
CA SER A 77 18.05 23.76 -12.98
C SER A 77 18.39 25.23 -12.72
N LEU A 78 17.45 25.98 -12.14
CA LEU A 78 17.68 27.38 -11.76
C LEU A 78 18.74 27.49 -10.66
N LEU A 79 18.73 26.57 -9.69
CA LEU A 79 19.71 26.54 -8.63
C LEU A 79 21.12 26.22 -9.17
N ILE A 80 21.23 25.20 -10.03
CA ILE A 80 22.49 24.83 -10.70
C ILE A 80 23.04 26.05 -11.43
N GLY A 81 22.21 26.72 -12.25
CA GLY A 81 22.62 27.92 -12.97
C GLY A 81 23.08 29.05 -12.05
N SER A 82 22.41 29.27 -10.91
CA SER A 82 22.85 30.30 -9.95
C SER A 82 24.18 29.99 -9.28
N ILE A 83 24.47 28.72 -9.02
CA ILE A 83 25.74 28.30 -8.42
C ILE A 83 26.85 28.37 -9.47
N GLU A 84 26.58 27.94 -10.70
CA GLU A 84 27.53 27.97 -11.81
C GLU A 84 27.98 29.40 -12.13
N VAL A 85 27.04 30.35 -12.22
CA VAL A 85 27.37 31.78 -12.36
C VAL A 85 28.22 32.28 -11.19
N GLY A 86 27.92 31.85 -9.96
CA GLY A 86 28.72 32.21 -8.79
C GLY A 86 30.12 31.58 -8.76
N ILE A 87 30.36 30.48 -9.48
CA ILE A 87 31.69 29.88 -9.60
C ILE A 87 32.49 30.58 -10.71
N ASP A 88 31.84 30.86 -11.84
CA ASP A 88 32.50 31.41 -13.04
C ASP A 88 32.78 32.91 -12.93
N TYR A 89 31.99 33.65 -12.14
CA TYR A 89 32.02 35.11 -12.05
C TYR A 89 32.00 35.62 -10.60
N PRO A 90 32.99 35.25 -9.76
CA PRO A 90 33.01 35.59 -8.33
C PRO A 90 33.03 37.10 -8.08
N GLU A 91 33.66 37.89 -8.95
CA GLU A 91 33.72 39.36 -8.85
C GLU A 91 32.36 40.06 -9.00
N TYR A 92 31.33 39.38 -9.52
CA TYR A 92 29.97 39.92 -9.65
C TYR A 92 29.05 39.51 -8.50
N ILE A 93 29.54 38.70 -7.56
CA ILE A 93 28.79 38.25 -6.38
C ILE A 93 28.83 39.30 -5.27
N ASP A 94 29.96 39.98 -5.12
CA ASP A 94 30.17 40.95 -4.04
C ASP A 94 29.16 42.11 -4.08
N ASP A 95 28.79 42.61 -5.28
CA ASP A 95 27.77 43.67 -5.44
C ASP A 95 26.33 43.19 -5.20
N TYR A 96 26.03 41.90 -5.41
CA TYR A 96 24.70 41.32 -5.19
C TYR A 96 24.50 40.83 -3.75
N GLU A 97 25.57 40.47 -3.06
CA GLU A 97 25.54 39.95 -1.70
C GLU A 97 25.52 41.05 -0.62
N GLU A 98 25.99 42.28 -0.87
CA GLU A 98 25.93 43.37 0.13
C GLU A 98 24.47 43.72 0.53
N ASP A 99 23.54 43.76 -0.43
CA ASP A 99 22.12 44.03 -0.15
C ASP A 99 21.37 42.83 0.47
N LEU A 100 21.83 41.60 0.23
CA LEU A 100 21.20 40.36 0.72
C LEU A 100 21.74 39.92 2.10
N LYS A 101 23.02 40.16 2.40
CA LYS A 101 23.65 39.91 3.71
C LYS A 101 23.06 40.77 4.83
N ALA A 102 22.37 41.86 4.50
CA ALA A 102 21.74 42.76 5.47
C ALA A 102 20.55 42.14 6.24
N ASN A 103 19.92 41.08 5.73
CA ASN A 103 18.66 40.55 6.31
C ASN A 103 18.70 39.10 6.85
N SER A 104 19.74 38.30 6.55
CA SER A 104 19.95 36.98 7.18
C SER A 104 21.35 36.46 6.92
N LYS A 105 22.02 35.89 7.93
CA LYS A 105 23.36 35.27 7.83
C LYS A 105 23.40 33.96 7.01
N GLU A 106 22.29 33.51 6.45
CA GLU A 106 22.20 32.26 5.70
C GLU A 106 22.34 32.50 4.19
N ASP A 107 23.20 31.71 3.56
CA ASP A 107 23.33 31.63 2.11
C ASP A 107 21.96 31.33 1.47
N ILE A 108 21.57 32.17 0.51
CA ILE A 108 20.28 32.09 -0.18
C ILE A 108 20.12 30.77 -0.94
N ASN A 109 21.20 30.22 -1.49
CA ASN A 109 21.23 28.95 -2.19
C ASN A 109 21.07 27.79 -1.20
N LEU A 110 21.73 27.83 -0.04
CA LEU A 110 21.52 26.84 1.03
C LEU A 110 20.06 26.84 1.50
N THR A 111 19.46 28.01 1.66
CA THR A 111 18.04 28.13 2.03
C THR A 111 17.12 27.50 0.97
N ARG A 112 17.39 27.72 -0.32
CA ARG A 112 16.63 27.12 -1.44
C ARG A 112 16.78 25.60 -1.49
N ILE A 113 18.00 25.10 -1.29
CA ILE A 113 18.31 23.66 -1.23
C ILE A 113 17.51 23.00 -0.10
N ASN A 114 17.57 23.56 1.11
CA ASN A 114 16.88 23.02 2.27
C ASN A 114 15.36 22.97 2.06
N LYS A 115 14.78 23.98 1.41
CA LYS A 115 13.35 23.98 1.02
C LYS A 115 13.02 22.87 0.02
N LEU A 116 13.87 22.63 -0.98
CA LEU A 116 13.68 21.58 -1.98
C LEU A 116 13.75 20.19 -1.33
N ILE A 117 14.72 19.97 -0.44
CA ILE A 117 14.87 18.73 0.35
C ILE A 117 13.60 18.47 1.17
N ALA A 118 13.15 19.45 1.96
CA ALA A 118 11.94 19.29 2.79
C ALA A 118 10.69 18.97 1.94
N ARG A 119 10.59 19.53 0.73
CA ARG A 119 9.50 19.21 -0.21
C ARG A 119 9.61 17.79 -0.74
N LEU A 120 10.80 17.33 -1.11
CA LEU A 120 11.04 15.95 -1.56
C LEU A 120 10.72 14.93 -0.46
N GLU A 121 11.15 15.18 0.77
CA GLU A 121 10.86 14.33 1.93
C GLU A 121 9.35 14.18 2.15
N LYS A 122 8.60 15.30 2.03
CA LYS A 122 7.13 15.26 2.13
C LYS A 122 6.49 14.43 1.03
N ILE A 123 6.98 14.53 -0.21
CA ILE A 123 6.50 13.74 -1.36
C ILE A 123 6.76 12.25 -1.11
N VAL A 124 7.99 11.89 -0.70
CA VAL A 124 8.38 10.50 -0.41
C VAL A 124 7.51 9.92 0.69
N LYS A 125 7.40 10.60 1.83
CA LYS A 125 6.58 10.14 2.96
C LYS A 125 5.11 9.94 2.59
N SER A 126 4.54 10.84 1.79
CA SER A 126 3.16 10.69 1.30
C SER A 126 3.00 9.49 0.35
N SER A 127 4.04 9.20 -0.44
CA SER A 127 4.04 8.10 -1.40
C SER A 127 4.17 6.74 -0.71
N GLU A 128 5.02 6.63 0.32
CA GLU A 128 5.15 5.43 1.15
C GLU A 128 3.84 5.10 1.86
N THR A 129 3.19 6.12 2.43
CA THR A 129 1.89 5.97 3.07
C THR A 129 0.83 5.48 2.08
N ALA A 130 0.80 6.04 0.87
CA ALA A 130 -0.10 5.62 -0.20
C ALA A 130 0.17 4.18 -0.67
N LEU A 131 1.45 3.78 -0.77
CA LEU A 131 1.85 2.44 -1.17
C LEU A 131 1.33 1.40 -0.18
N ASN A 132 1.45 1.64 1.13
CA ASN A 132 0.91 0.74 2.16
C ASN A 132 -0.60 0.53 2.00
N TYR A 133 -1.36 1.58 1.68
CA TYR A 133 -2.79 1.45 1.39
C TYR A 133 -3.09 0.68 0.10
N PHE A 134 -2.20 0.76 -0.89
CA PHE A 134 -2.39 0.08 -2.17
C PHE A 134 -2.01 -1.40 -2.13
N GLU A 135 -0.93 -1.73 -1.45
CA GLU A 135 -0.52 -3.10 -1.23
C GLU A 135 -1.54 -3.84 -0.37
N GLY A 136 -2.18 -3.14 0.57
CA GLY A 136 -3.25 -3.65 1.42
C GLY A 136 -2.75 -3.98 2.83
N ILE A 137 -3.62 -3.73 3.79
CA ILE A 137 -3.37 -3.78 5.23
C ILE A 137 -3.49 -5.24 5.71
N LYS A 138 -2.46 -5.75 6.37
CA LYS A 138 -2.47 -7.09 6.98
C LYS A 138 -3.33 -7.09 8.24
N LEU A 139 -4.39 -7.91 8.25
CA LEU A 139 -5.35 -8.03 9.35
C LEU A 139 -5.26 -9.43 9.96
N ALA A 140 -4.88 -9.51 11.24
CA ALA A 140 -4.95 -10.74 12.03
C ALA A 140 -6.26 -10.78 12.83
N ILE A 141 -7.01 -11.88 12.76
CA ILE A 141 -8.23 -12.11 13.54
C ILE A 141 -7.94 -13.09 14.69
N VAL A 142 -7.50 -12.60 15.85
CA VAL A 142 -7.11 -13.44 16.98
C VAL A 142 -8.23 -13.62 18.01
N GLY A 143 -8.11 -14.63 18.87
CA GLY A 143 -9.05 -14.92 19.94
C GLY A 143 -9.11 -16.41 20.26
N LYS A 144 -9.79 -16.80 21.34
CA LYS A 144 -9.87 -18.19 21.80
C LYS A 144 -10.55 -19.13 20.79
N PRO A 145 -10.40 -20.46 20.91
CA PRO A 145 -11.27 -21.40 20.19
C PRO A 145 -12.75 -21.07 20.40
N ASN A 146 -13.59 -21.27 19.38
CA ASN A 146 -15.06 -21.10 19.46
C ASN A 146 -15.62 -19.69 19.76
N VAL A 147 -14.79 -18.63 19.82
CA VAL A 147 -15.26 -17.22 19.91
C VAL A 147 -15.89 -16.71 18.61
N GLY A 148 -15.86 -17.51 17.55
CA GLY A 148 -16.49 -17.20 16.26
C GLY A 148 -15.56 -16.59 15.21
N LYS A 149 -14.23 -16.71 15.35
CA LYS A 149 -13.25 -16.27 14.33
C LYS A 149 -13.59 -16.75 12.92
N SER A 150 -13.81 -18.05 12.75
CA SER A 150 -14.14 -18.65 11.45
C SER A 150 -15.53 -18.21 10.95
N SER A 151 -16.47 -17.94 11.84
CA SER A 151 -17.79 -17.42 11.48
C SER A 151 -17.69 -15.98 10.97
N LEU A 152 -16.93 -15.13 11.67
CA LEU A 152 -16.66 -13.74 11.23
C LEU A 152 -15.93 -13.73 9.90
N LEU A 153 -14.85 -14.50 9.76
CA LEU A 153 -14.13 -14.61 8.51
C LEU A 153 -15.06 -15.05 7.38
N ASN A 154 -15.83 -16.12 7.57
CA ASN A 154 -16.75 -16.58 6.54
C ASN A 154 -17.81 -15.53 6.22
N ALA A 155 -18.29 -14.75 7.20
CA ALA A 155 -19.23 -13.67 6.94
C ALA A 155 -18.57 -12.57 6.08
N MET A 156 -17.36 -12.14 6.45
CA MET A 156 -16.57 -11.18 5.67
C MET A 156 -16.24 -11.69 4.26
N LEU A 157 -15.94 -12.98 4.12
CA LEU A 157 -15.58 -13.61 2.84
C LEU A 157 -16.78 -13.94 1.94
N LYS A 158 -17.98 -14.06 2.51
CA LYS A 158 -19.22 -14.35 1.77
C LYS A 158 -19.95 -13.09 1.32
N GLU A 159 -19.64 -11.93 1.86
CA GLU A 159 -20.07 -10.67 1.24
C GLU A 159 -19.39 -10.53 -0.14
N ASP A 160 -20.06 -9.88 -1.09
CA ASP A 160 -19.58 -9.59 -2.47
C ASP A 160 -18.26 -8.78 -2.54
N LYS A 161 -17.66 -8.50 -1.39
CA LYS A 161 -16.47 -7.69 -1.17
C LYS A 161 -15.22 -8.52 -0.88
N ALA A 162 -15.26 -9.84 -1.04
CA ALA A 162 -14.10 -10.67 -0.76
C ALA A 162 -13.69 -11.57 -1.92
N ILE A 163 -12.37 -11.67 -2.15
CA ILE A 163 -11.78 -12.59 -3.11
C ILE A 163 -10.90 -13.57 -2.33
N VAL A 164 -11.19 -14.85 -2.47
CA VAL A 164 -10.32 -15.92 -1.95
C VAL A 164 -9.24 -16.19 -2.99
N THR A 165 -7.98 -15.90 -2.66
CA THR A 165 -6.85 -16.17 -3.54
C THR A 165 -6.38 -17.61 -3.38
N ASN A 166 -6.78 -18.49 -4.30
CA ASN A 166 -6.14 -19.80 -4.50
C ASN A 166 -5.07 -19.68 -5.59
N VAL A 167 -3.97 -18.98 -5.34
CA VAL A 167 -2.80 -19.04 -6.24
C VAL A 167 -1.79 -19.99 -5.63
N ALA A 168 -1.82 -21.25 -6.07
CA ALA A 168 -0.81 -22.24 -5.70
C ALA A 168 0.57 -21.77 -6.21
N GLY A 169 1.52 -21.59 -5.30
CA GLY A 169 2.93 -21.34 -5.66
C GLY A 169 3.56 -20.03 -5.18
N THR A 170 2.86 -19.15 -4.46
CA THR A 170 3.50 -17.94 -3.90
C THR A 170 3.94 -18.18 -2.46
N THR A 171 5.17 -18.66 -2.27
CA THR A 171 5.84 -18.63 -0.96
C THR A 171 6.27 -17.20 -0.64
N ARG A 172 5.60 -16.55 0.32
CA ARG A 172 6.26 -15.81 1.42
C ARG A 172 5.28 -15.30 2.48
N ASP A 173 4.05 -14.95 2.12
CA ASP A 173 3.02 -14.50 3.07
C ASP A 173 1.72 -15.30 2.88
N ILE A 174 1.27 -16.03 3.91
CA ILE A 174 0.03 -16.82 3.86
C ILE A 174 -1.15 -15.86 4.02
N VAL A 175 -1.74 -15.40 2.91
CA VAL A 175 -2.99 -14.63 2.89
C VAL A 175 -4.15 -15.61 2.74
N GLU A 176 -5.03 -15.66 3.73
CA GLU A 176 -6.19 -16.56 3.74
C GLU A 176 -7.41 -15.97 3.01
N GLY A 177 -7.47 -14.64 2.90
CA GLY A 177 -8.51 -13.96 2.15
C GLY A 177 -8.22 -12.47 1.97
N ILE A 178 -8.89 -11.87 0.98
CA ILE A 178 -8.86 -10.44 0.74
C ILE A 178 -10.27 -9.90 1.00
N TYR A 179 -10.39 -8.87 1.82
CA TYR A 179 -11.64 -8.16 2.10
C TYR A 179 -11.50 -6.69 1.68
N TYR A 180 -12.43 -6.20 0.86
CA TYR A 180 -12.48 -4.82 0.42
C TYR A 180 -13.45 -4.03 1.29
N LEU A 181 -12.94 -3.02 1.99
CA LEU A 181 -13.75 -2.09 2.76
C LEU A 181 -13.48 -0.68 2.28
N ASP A 182 -14.50 -0.07 1.69
CA ASP A 182 -14.44 1.23 1.01
C ASP A 182 -13.31 1.32 -0.03
N ASN A 183 -12.23 2.00 0.33
CA ASN A 183 -11.06 2.23 -0.52
C ASN A 183 -9.84 1.41 -0.09
N PHE A 184 -9.97 0.59 0.94
CA PHE A 184 -8.89 -0.16 1.55
C PHE A 184 -9.02 -1.65 1.27
N ILE A 185 -7.87 -2.29 1.12
CA ILE A 185 -7.74 -3.73 0.94
C ILE A 185 -7.24 -4.28 2.26
N PHE A 186 -7.97 -5.21 2.86
CA PHE A 186 -7.54 -5.96 4.02
C PHE A 186 -7.11 -7.36 3.59
N LYS A 187 -5.86 -7.70 3.84
CA LYS A 187 -5.30 -9.04 3.66
C LYS A 187 -5.42 -9.78 4.98
N ILE A 188 -6.35 -10.72 5.05
CA ILE A 188 -6.56 -11.50 6.26
C ILE A 188 -5.47 -12.58 6.31
N ILE A 189 -4.73 -12.61 7.42
CA ILE A 189 -3.59 -13.53 7.62
C ILE A 189 -3.93 -14.60 8.66
N ASP A 190 -3.35 -15.79 8.48
CA ASP A 190 -3.70 -17.02 9.23
C ASP A 190 -3.63 -16.82 10.74
N THR A 191 -4.81 -16.81 11.35
CA THR A 191 -5.03 -16.73 12.79
C THR A 191 -5.72 -18.00 13.25
N ALA A 192 -4.98 -19.09 13.20
CA ALA A 192 -5.35 -20.40 13.71
C ALA A 192 -6.68 -20.94 13.14
N GLY A 193 -6.56 -21.71 12.05
CA GLY A 193 -7.41 -22.89 11.86
C GLY A 193 -8.50 -22.79 10.81
N ILE A 194 -8.26 -22.13 9.68
CA ILE A 194 -9.29 -21.98 8.63
C ILE A 194 -9.35 -23.18 7.66
N ARG A 195 -8.41 -24.14 7.72
CA ARG A 195 -8.58 -25.44 7.05
C ARG A 195 -8.02 -26.64 7.84
N LYS A 196 -8.96 -27.39 8.42
CA LYS A 196 -8.96 -28.82 8.84
C LYS A 196 -8.24 -29.28 10.13
N THR A 197 -9.00 -30.19 10.77
CA THR A 197 -8.68 -31.31 11.69
C THR A 197 -8.49 -31.08 13.18
N ARG A 198 -9.56 -31.39 13.93
CA ARG A 198 -9.67 -31.63 15.37
C ARG A 198 -8.50 -32.46 15.95
N GLN A 199 -8.13 -32.09 17.18
CA GLN A 199 -7.50 -32.88 18.26
C GLN A 199 -6.02 -32.69 18.65
N GLU A 200 -5.22 -31.84 18.00
CA GLU A 200 -3.87 -31.45 18.51
C GLU A 200 -3.60 -29.91 18.47
N ILE A 201 -4.64 -29.09 18.33
CA ILE A 201 -4.52 -27.72 17.80
C ILE A 201 -4.22 -26.62 18.84
N GLU A 202 -4.37 -26.84 20.14
CA GLU A 202 -4.36 -25.71 21.09
C GLU A 202 -3.00 -25.01 21.21
N LYS A 203 -1.88 -25.73 21.39
CA LYS A 203 -0.55 -25.09 21.46
C LYS A 203 -0.12 -24.46 20.13
N ILE A 204 -0.37 -25.16 19.01
CA ILE A 204 -0.06 -24.67 17.66
C ILE A 204 -0.90 -23.43 17.33
N GLY A 205 -2.14 -23.36 17.82
CA GLY A 205 -3.03 -22.21 17.62
C GLY A 205 -2.54 -20.94 18.32
N ILE A 206 -1.94 -21.07 19.50
CA ILE A 206 -1.35 -19.95 20.25
C ILE A 206 -0.10 -19.43 19.52
N GLU A 207 0.86 -20.30 19.19
CA GLU A 207 2.08 -19.90 18.47
C GLU A 207 1.79 -19.24 17.11
N ARG A 208 0.79 -19.74 16.38
CA ARG A 208 0.34 -19.12 15.13
C ARG A 208 -0.32 -17.77 15.35
N SER A 209 -1.12 -17.61 16.40
CA SER A 209 -1.72 -16.32 16.75
C SER A 209 -0.64 -15.28 17.04
N TYR A 210 0.43 -15.67 17.76
CA TYR A 210 1.57 -14.78 17.99
C TYR A 210 2.28 -14.39 16.70
N LYS A 211 2.58 -15.35 15.83
CA LYS A 211 3.19 -15.04 14.53
C LYS A 211 2.32 -14.09 13.70
N ALA A 212 1.01 -14.34 13.66
CA ALA A 212 0.07 -13.48 12.96
C ALA A 212 0.02 -12.05 13.53
N ILE A 213 0.10 -11.88 14.86
CA ILE A 213 0.18 -10.55 15.48
C ILE A 213 1.43 -9.80 15.04
N LEU A 214 2.58 -10.48 15.00
CA LEU A 214 3.85 -9.88 14.58
C LEU A 214 3.83 -9.50 13.09
N ASP A 215 3.19 -10.30 12.25
CA ASP A 215 3.09 -10.06 10.81
C ASP A 215 1.96 -9.09 10.42
N ALA A 216 1.02 -8.78 11.33
CA ALA A 216 -0.12 -7.91 11.08
C ALA A 216 0.20 -6.41 11.21
N ASP A 217 -0.54 -5.60 10.44
CA ASP A 217 -0.64 -4.16 10.65
C ASP A 217 -1.75 -3.82 11.66
N ILE A 218 -2.82 -4.62 11.67
CA ILE A 218 -3.98 -4.51 12.56
C ILE A 218 -4.32 -5.88 13.15
N VAL A 219 -4.54 -5.91 14.47
CA VAL A 219 -4.98 -7.07 15.22
C VAL A 219 -6.43 -6.86 15.67
N LEU A 220 -7.32 -7.68 15.13
CA LEU A 220 -8.73 -7.79 15.51
C LEU A 220 -8.86 -8.90 16.54
N HIS A 221 -9.02 -8.53 17.81
CA HIS A 221 -9.11 -9.49 18.90
C HIS A 221 -10.57 -9.74 19.28
N LEU A 222 -11.04 -10.95 19.00
CA LEU A 222 -12.41 -11.39 19.24
C LEU A 222 -12.58 -12.02 20.62
N PHE A 223 -13.58 -11.52 21.34
CA PHE A 223 -14.05 -12.01 22.63
C PHE A 223 -15.43 -12.62 22.47
N ASP A 224 -15.71 -13.65 23.27
CA ASP A 224 -17.08 -14.12 23.47
C ASP A 224 -17.73 -13.29 24.57
N ASN A 225 -18.92 -12.79 24.30
CA ASN A 225 -19.77 -12.06 25.24
C ASN A 225 -19.97 -12.78 26.59
N LEU A 226 -19.91 -14.12 26.61
CA LEU A 226 -20.21 -14.92 27.80
C LEU A 226 -19.04 -15.12 28.76
N ASN A 227 -17.79 -14.83 28.36
CA ASN A 227 -16.60 -15.19 29.13
C ASN A 227 -15.78 -13.96 29.53
N SER A 228 -15.25 -13.97 30.76
CA SER A 228 -14.27 -12.98 31.19
C SER A 228 -12.94 -13.14 30.46
N GLU A 229 -12.14 -12.06 30.46
CA GLU A 229 -10.77 -12.12 29.96
C GLU A 229 -9.95 -13.15 30.75
N ASP A 230 -9.14 -13.95 30.07
CA ASP A 230 -8.22 -14.91 30.70
C ASP A 230 -6.75 -14.58 30.38
N GLU A 231 -5.85 -15.47 30.80
CA GLU A 231 -4.40 -15.34 30.60
C GLU A 231 -4.02 -15.22 29.11
N PHE A 232 -4.69 -15.93 28.21
CA PHE A 232 -4.43 -15.84 26.77
C PHE A 232 -4.82 -14.48 26.20
N ASP A 233 -5.93 -13.91 26.67
CA ASP A 233 -6.37 -12.57 26.26
C ASP A 233 -5.38 -11.49 26.72
N LEU A 234 -4.82 -11.65 27.93
CA LEU A 234 -3.81 -10.76 28.49
C LEU A 234 -2.49 -10.87 27.73
N ASP A 235 -2.07 -12.09 27.35
CA ASP A 235 -0.87 -12.32 26.54
C ASP A 235 -0.96 -11.65 25.17
N ILE A 236 -2.11 -11.77 24.48
CA ILE A 236 -2.35 -11.07 23.21
C ILE A 236 -2.19 -9.57 23.38
N LYS A 237 -2.81 -8.97 24.41
CA LYS A 237 -2.71 -7.53 24.68
C LYS A 237 -1.26 -7.12 24.93
N LYS A 238 -0.52 -7.91 25.70
CA LYS A 238 0.88 -7.64 26.02
C LYS A 238 1.74 -7.63 24.76
N ILE A 239 1.63 -8.64 23.90
CA ILE A 239 2.44 -8.73 22.67
C ILE A 239 2.10 -7.60 21.71
N VAL A 240 0.82 -7.27 21.57
CA VAL A 240 0.36 -6.13 20.78
C VAL A 240 0.97 -4.82 21.27
N GLN A 241 1.00 -4.59 22.59
CA GLN A 241 1.60 -3.40 23.20
C GLN A 241 3.12 -3.35 23.01
N GLU A 242 3.81 -4.46 23.28
CA GLU A 242 5.26 -4.59 23.12
C GLU A 242 5.72 -4.34 21.67
N ASN A 243 4.87 -4.66 20.69
CA ASN A 243 5.16 -4.50 19.26
C ASN A 243 4.46 -3.30 18.61
N ASN A 244 3.84 -2.42 19.41
CA ASN A 244 3.13 -1.21 18.97
C ASN A 244 2.15 -1.46 17.80
N LYS A 245 1.37 -2.55 17.88
CA LYS A 245 0.40 -2.94 16.85
C LYS A 245 -0.93 -2.21 17.02
N ASN A 246 -1.60 -1.90 15.91
CA ASN A 246 -2.96 -1.37 15.97
C ASN A 246 -3.91 -2.47 16.46
N TYR A 247 -4.66 -2.20 17.52
CA TYR A 247 -5.46 -3.21 18.22
C TYR A 247 -6.92 -2.81 18.31
N ILE A 248 -7.79 -3.73 17.92
CA ILE A 248 -9.24 -3.55 17.97
C ILE A 248 -9.85 -4.71 18.74
N LYS A 249 -10.44 -4.40 19.89
CA LYS A 249 -11.25 -5.35 20.67
C LYS A 249 -12.64 -5.48 20.05
N VAL A 250 -13.07 -6.70 19.77
CA VAL A 250 -14.39 -7.01 19.21
C VAL A 250 -15.09 -7.99 20.12
N VAL A 251 -16.27 -7.63 20.60
CA VAL A 251 -17.14 -8.55 21.34
C VAL A 251 -18.08 -9.20 20.33
N ASN A 252 -18.00 -10.52 20.22
CA ASN A 252 -18.86 -11.32 19.35
C ASN A 252 -19.99 -11.99 20.16
N LYS A 253 -21.03 -12.48 19.48
CA LYS A 253 -22.24 -13.08 20.08
C LYS A 253 -23.05 -12.11 20.94
N SER A 254 -23.15 -10.86 20.50
CA SER A 254 -23.95 -9.82 21.16
C SER A 254 -25.46 -10.09 21.11
N ASP A 255 -25.90 -11.02 20.26
CA ASP A 255 -27.27 -11.53 20.20
C ASP A 255 -27.63 -12.42 21.41
N LEU A 256 -26.62 -12.99 22.09
CA LEU A 256 -26.82 -13.73 23.33
C LEU A 256 -26.94 -12.75 24.49
N LYS A 257 -27.98 -12.91 25.34
CA LYS A 257 -28.17 -12.10 26.55
C LYS A 257 -26.93 -12.18 27.46
N SER A 258 -26.43 -11.02 27.87
CA SER A 258 -25.27 -10.88 28.75
C SER A 258 -25.33 -9.57 29.53
N ASP A 259 -24.90 -9.60 30.80
CA ASP A 259 -24.69 -8.42 31.63
C ASP A 259 -23.28 -7.83 31.41
N ILE A 260 -22.93 -7.39 30.19
CA ILE A 260 -21.62 -6.75 29.98
C ILE A 260 -21.60 -5.35 30.60
N LYS A 261 -20.63 -5.13 31.49
CA LYS A 261 -20.11 -3.78 31.76
C LYS A 261 -19.00 -3.47 30.75
N TRP A 262 -19.24 -2.44 29.94
CA TRP A 262 -18.32 -1.91 28.92
C TRP A 262 -17.01 -1.39 29.53
#